data_AF-A0A150GH65-F1
#
_entry.id   AF-A0A150GH65-F1
#
_cell.length_a   1.000
_cell.length_b   1.000
_cell.length_c   1.000
_cell.angle_alpha   90.00
_cell.angle_beta   90.00
_cell.angle_gamma   90.00
#
_symmetry.space_group_name_H-M   'P 1'
#
loop_
_entity.id
_entity.type
_entity.pdbx_description
1 polymer ?
#
loop_
_entity_poly.entity_id
_entity_poly.type
_entity_poly.pdbx_seq_one_letter_code
_entity_poly.pdbx_strand_id
1 'polypeptide(L)'
;MKAEKRLERSGVVDSASGGSVVSDIRTSDGMFFERGEDAIIEAIEQRLSDWTMTPVWAGEALQVLRYRKDQKYDSHVNYFFHKEGSANGGNRYATVLMYLLDTEEGGETVFPKIPAPNGINVGFSECAKYNLAVKPRKGDAILFHSMKNNGELEERSMHGACPVIRGEKFSMTKWIHATHYDMNDIYDERYREYKLRIGTNSDRTPGGEL
;
A
#
# COMPACT_ATOMS: atom_id res chain seq x y z
N MET A 1 20.20 -4.96 -3.49
CA MET A 1 19.02 -4.12 -3.85
C MET A 1 19.20 -2.71 -3.27
N LYS A 2 18.76 -1.62 -3.94
CA LYS A 2 18.97 -0.22 -3.47
C LYS A 2 18.52 -0.01 -2.01
N ALA A 3 17.43 -0.65 -1.61
CA ALA A 3 16.85 -0.56 -0.27
C ALA A 3 17.67 -1.21 0.85
N GLU A 4 18.51 -2.22 0.57
CA GLU A 4 19.11 -3.10 1.59
C GLU A 4 19.92 -2.36 2.65
N LYS A 5 20.61 -1.28 2.27
CA LYS A 5 21.47 -0.50 3.17
C LYS A 5 20.70 0.37 4.17
N ARG A 6 19.40 0.56 3.97
CA ARG A 6 18.52 1.43 4.75
C ARG A 6 17.48 0.66 5.56
N LEU A 7 17.45 -0.68 5.46
CA LEU A 7 16.47 -1.51 6.13
C LEU A 7 16.71 -1.52 7.65
N GLU A 8 15.68 -1.14 8.40
CA GLU A 8 15.65 -1.17 9.86
C GLU A 8 14.40 -1.91 10.34
N ARG A 9 14.35 -2.28 11.63
CA ARG A 9 13.21 -3.01 12.19
C ARG A 9 11.90 -2.24 11.94
N SER A 10 10.96 -2.84 11.22
CA SER A 10 9.69 -2.18 10.90
C SER A 10 8.81 -1.99 12.14
N GLY A 11 8.14 -0.84 12.19
CA GLY A 11 7.04 -0.58 13.13
C GLY A 11 5.65 -0.82 12.55
N VAL A 12 4.65 -0.69 13.41
CA VAL A 12 3.23 -0.56 13.09
C VAL A 12 2.74 0.82 13.52
N VAL A 13 1.67 1.32 12.89
CA VAL A 13 1.02 2.57 13.33
C VAL A 13 0.31 2.31 14.65
N ASP A 14 0.69 3.05 15.68
CA ASP A 14 0.07 3.01 16.99
C ASP A 14 -1.33 3.64 16.94
N SER A 15 -2.32 2.94 17.48
CA SER A 15 -3.72 3.35 17.40
C SER A 15 -4.05 4.58 18.25
N ALA A 16 -3.23 4.90 19.26
CA ALA A 16 -3.47 6.01 20.17
C ALA A 16 -2.73 7.30 19.76
N SER A 17 -1.51 7.16 19.25
CA SER A 17 -0.61 8.28 18.93
C SER A 17 -0.44 8.53 17.43
N GLY A 18 -0.80 7.57 16.57
CA GLY A 18 -0.54 7.64 15.13
C GLY A 18 0.93 7.47 14.73
N GLY A 19 1.84 7.32 15.71
CA GLY A 19 3.28 7.14 15.49
C GLY A 19 3.67 5.70 15.13
N SER A 20 4.91 5.49 14.69
CA SER A 20 5.45 4.15 14.39
C SER A 20 6.07 3.51 15.63
N VAL A 21 5.61 2.30 16.01
CA VAL A 21 6.11 1.54 17.17
C VAL A 21 6.56 0.14 16.74
N VAL A 22 7.72 -0.31 17.22
CA VAL A 22 8.20 -1.69 16.99
C VAL A 22 7.29 -2.67 17.73
N SER A 23 6.85 -3.72 17.03
CA SER A 23 5.85 -4.67 17.56
C SER A 23 6.12 -6.10 17.09
N ASP A 24 5.68 -7.08 17.87
CA ASP A 24 5.67 -8.50 17.47
C ASP A 24 4.57 -8.84 16.45
N ILE A 25 3.66 -7.90 16.20
CA ILE A 25 2.60 -8.00 15.18
C ILE A 25 3.20 -7.97 13.77
N ARG A 26 4.22 -7.13 13.55
CA ARG A 26 4.97 -7.01 12.30
C ARG A 26 6.43 -7.25 12.58
N THR A 27 6.98 -8.35 12.09
CA THR A 27 8.35 -8.76 12.40
C THR A 27 9.39 -8.49 11.32
N SER A 28 9.02 -7.77 10.25
CA SER A 28 9.90 -7.41 9.13
C SER A 28 10.96 -6.35 9.46
N ASP A 29 11.93 -6.21 8.55
CA ASP A 29 12.69 -4.98 8.35
C ASP A 29 12.03 -4.14 7.24
N GLY A 30 12.19 -2.82 7.27
CA GLY A 30 11.62 -1.92 6.28
C GLY A 30 12.31 -0.57 6.18
N MET A 31 12.00 0.14 5.10
CA MET A 31 12.45 1.50 4.82
C MET A 31 11.45 2.21 3.91
N PHE A 32 11.51 3.54 3.84
CA PHE A 32 10.81 4.35 2.84
C PHE A 32 11.78 5.05 1.89
N PHE A 33 11.48 5.02 0.59
CA PHE A 33 12.11 5.92 -0.36
C PHE A 33 11.46 7.30 -0.22
N GLU A 34 12.18 8.37 -0.52
CA GLU A 34 11.52 9.66 -0.72
C GLU A 34 10.63 9.59 -1.98
N ARG A 35 9.54 10.36 -1.98
CA ARG A 35 8.68 10.52 -3.15
C ARG A 35 9.49 11.18 -4.26
N GLY A 36 9.55 10.54 -5.44
CA GLY A 36 10.41 11.01 -6.53
C GLY A 36 11.91 10.98 -6.24
N GLU A 37 12.39 10.14 -5.31
CA GLU A 37 13.80 10.13 -4.86
C GLU A 37 14.82 10.05 -6.01
N ASP A 38 14.51 9.29 -7.06
CA ASP A 38 15.25 9.29 -8.32
C ASP A 38 14.34 8.95 -9.50
N ALA A 39 14.89 9.01 -10.72
CA ALA A 39 14.14 8.74 -11.95
C ALA A 39 13.54 7.32 -12.01
N ILE A 40 14.10 6.33 -11.31
CA ILE A 40 13.55 4.98 -11.26
C ILE A 40 12.34 4.94 -10.32
N ILE A 41 12.47 5.52 -9.13
CA ILE A 41 11.39 5.63 -8.14
C ILE A 41 10.23 6.43 -8.73
N GLU A 42 10.50 7.58 -9.33
CA GLU A 42 9.50 8.42 -9.97
C GLU A 42 8.77 7.67 -11.11
N ALA A 43 9.52 6.95 -11.96
CA ALA A 43 8.91 6.15 -13.03
C ALA A 43 8.04 5.00 -12.51
N ILE A 44 8.41 4.38 -11.38
CA ILE A 44 7.57 3.38 -10.71
C ILE A 44 6.30 4.05 -10.18
N GLU A 45 6.41 5.17 -9.48
CA GLU A 45 5.27 5.90 -8.92
C GLU A 45 4.30 6.37 -10.02
N GLN A 46 4.82 6.86 -11.15
CA GLN A 46 3.99 7.22 -12.31
C GLN A 46 3.31 6.00 -12.93
N ARG A 47 4.02 4.87 -13.11
CA ARG A 47 3.41 3.64 -13.63
C ARG A 47 2.28 3.13 -12.73
N LEU A 48 2.46 3.22 -11.41
CA LEU A 48 1.42 2.87 -10.45
C LEU A 48 0.23 3.81 -10.59
N SER A 49 0.46 5.12 -10.68
CA SER A 49 -0.58 6.13 -10.91
C SER A 49 -1.40 5.83 -12.17
N ASP A 50 -0.73 5.50 -13.28
CA ASP A 50 -1.39 5.17 -14.55
C ASP A 50 -2.20 3.87 -14.43
N TRP A 51 -1.64 2.83 -13.79
CA TRP A 51 -2.31 1.52 -13.65
C TRP A 51 -3.54 1.58 -12.74
N THR A 52 -3.45 2.31 -11.63
CA THR A 52 -4.56 2.46 -10.67
C THR A 52 -5.56 3.54 -11.08
N MET A 53 -5.25 4.33 -12.12
CA MET A 53 -6.01 5.51 -12.54
C MET A 53 -6.22 6.51 -11.38
N THR A 54 -5.24 6.62 -10.49
CA THR A 54 -5.25 7.57 -9.38
C THR A 54 -4.13 8.57 -9.55
N PRO A 55 -4.29 9.86 -9.20
CA PRO A 55 -3.22 10.82 -9.35
C PRO A 55 -1.99 10.47 -8.50
N VAL A 56 -0.79 10.68 -9.05
CA VAL A 56 0.48 10.37 -8.36
C VAL A 56 0.62 11.10 -7.02
N TRP A 57 0.05 12.31 -6.92
CA TRP A 57 0.07 13.13 -5.72
C TRP A 57 -0.83 12.62 -4.58
N ALA A 58 -1.66 11.61 -4.83
CA ALA A 58 -2.46 10.96 -3.77
C ALA A 58 -1.69 9.84 -3.05
N GLY A 59 -0.50 9.46 -3.54
CA GLY A 59 0.24 8.32 -3.01
C GLY A 59 1.32 8.70 -1.99
N GLU A 60 1.41 7.94 -0.89
CA GLU A 60 2.52 8.01 0.07
C GLU A 60 3.86 7.56 -0.56
N ALA A 61 4.97 7.77 0.12
CA ALA A 61 6.27 7.19 -0.23
C ALA A 61 6.22 5.65 -0.40
N LEU A 62 7.05 5.10 -1.30
CA LEU A 62 7.20 3.66 -1.47
C LEU A 62 7.87 3.02 -0.25
N GLN A 63 7.18 2.11 0.42
CA GLN A 63 7.73 1.34 1.54
C GLN A 63 8.31 0.01 1.03
N VAL A 64 9.59 -0.26 1.26
CA VAL A 64 10.19 -1.58 1.01
C VAL A 64 10.26 -2.37 2.32
N LEU A 65 9.97 -3.67 2.24
CA LEU A 65 9.95 -4.58 3.37
C LEU A 65 10.71 -5.86 3.05
N ARG A 66 11.44 -6.36 4.03
CA ARG A 66 12.08 -7.68 4.01
C ARG A 66 11.54 -8.55 5.15
N TYR A 67 11.10 -9.75 4.81
CA TYR A 67 10.77 -10.81 5.74
C TYR A 67 11.76 -11.97 5.54
N ARG A 68 12.47 -12.30 6.60
CA ARG A 68 13.27 -13.53 6.73
C ARG A 68 12.39 -14.67 7.22
N LYS A 69 13.00 -15.85 7.32
CA LYS A 69 12.39 -17.03 7.96
C LYS A 69 11.67 -16.65 9.25
N ASP A 70 10.46 -17.18 9.41
CA ASP A 70 9.52 -17.00 10.53
C ASP A 70 8.98 -15.57 10.72
N GLN A 71 9.50 -14.56 10.00
CA GLN A 71 8.95 -13.21 10.05
C GLN A 71 7.61 -13.13 9.31
N LYS A 72 6.70 -12.32 9.85
CA LYS A 72 5.30 -12.21 9.43
C LYS A 72 4.76 -10.79 9.63
N TYR A 73 3.55 -10.57 9.16
CA TYR A 73 2.70 -9.46 9.60
C TYR A 73 1.29 -10.00 9.84
N ASP A 74 0.84 -9.95 11.09
CA ASP A 74 -0.52 -10.31 11.44
C ASP A 74 -1.55 -9.49 10.67
N SER A 75 -2.75 -10.06 10.55
CA SER A 75 -3.79 -9.48 9.71
C SER A 75 -4.26 -8.14 10.24
N HIS A 76 -4.31 -7.15 9.35
CA HIS A 76 -4.65 -5.76 9.66
C HIS A 76 -5.39 -5.14 8.47
N VAL A 77 -5.83 -3.90 8.66
CA VAL A 77 -6.40 -3.05 7.60
C VAL A 77 -5.46 -1.88 7.36
N ASN A 78 -5.42 -1.39 6.11
CA ASN A 78 -4.57 -0.25 5.78
C ASN A 78 -5.24 1.10 6.02
N TYR A 79 -6.56 1.15 6.16
CA TYR A 79 -7.27 2.38 6.50
C TYR A 79 -7.13 2.73 7.98
N PHE A 80 -7.29 4.01 8.29
CA PHE A 80 -7.24 4.55 9.64
C PHE A 80 -8.62 4.54 10.30
N PHE A 81 -8.68 4.26 11.60
CA PHE A 81 -9.90 4.39 12.41
C PHE A 81 -9.99 5.74 13.11
N HIS A 82 -8.85 6.40 13.33
CA HIS A 82 -8.74 7.67 14.03
C HIS A 82 -8.63 8.84 13.04
N LYS A 83 -9.09 10.01 13.46
CA LYS A 83 -9.22 11.19 12.58
C LYS A 83 -7.86 11.71 12.13
N GLU A 84 -6.86 11.64 12.99
CA GLU A 84 -5.52 12.18 12.78
C GLU A 84 -4.79 11.45 11.64
N GLY A 85 -4.92 10.13 11.55
CA GLY A 85 -4.30 9.32 10.49
C GLY A 85 -4.89 9.60 9.11
N SER A 86 -6.15 10.06 9.05
CA SER A 86 -6.81 10.46 7.80
C SER A 86 -6.79 11.97 7.55
N ALA A 87 -6.07 12.75 8.36
CA ALA A 87 -6.02 14.21 8.23
C ALA A 87 -5.26 14.67 6.97
N ASN A 88 -4.27 13.89 6.52
CA ASN A 88 -3.53 14.14 5.29
C ASN A 88 -4.05 13.25 4.16
N GLY A 89 -4.65 13.86 3.13
CA GLY A 89 -5.19 13.13 1.98
C GLY A 89 -6.47 12.33 2.22
N GLY A 90 -7.04 12.33 3.44
CA GLY A 90 -8.15 11.45 3.78
C GLY A 90 -7.66 10.03 4.08
N ASN A 91 -8.59 9.08 4.12
CA ASN A 91 -8.23 7.69 4.37
C ASN A 91 -7.53 7.06 3.15
N ARG A 92 -6.79 5.97 3.38
CA ARG A 92 -6.18 5.18 2.30
C ARG A 92 -7.30 4.50 1.50
N TYR A 93 -7.46 4.92 0.26
CA TYR A 93 -8.42 4.39 -0.70
C TYR A 93 -7.99 3.01 -1.21
N ALA A 94 -6.73 2.88 -1.59
CA ALA A 94 -6.20 1.66 -2.19
C ALA A 94 -4.75 1.38 -1.76
N THR A 95 -4.35 0.12 -1.91
CA THR A 95 -2.98 -0.33 -1.71
C THR A 95 -2.51 -1.11 -2.93
N VAL A 96 -1.32 -0.77 -3.42
CA VAL A 96 -0.56 -1.63 -4.33
C VAL A 96 0.58 -2.28 -3.55
N LEU A 97 0.62 -3.61 -3.56
CA LEU A 97 1.71 -4.41 -2.99
C LEU A 97 2.43 -5.15 -4.12
N MET A 98 3.71 -4.84 -4.32
CA MET A 98 4.58 -5.44 -5.32
C MET A 98 5.53 -6.45 -4.67
N TYR A 99 5.81 -7.56 -5.34
CA TYR A 99 6.78 -8.56 -4.89
C TYR A 99 8.10 -8.37 -5.64
N LEU A 100 9.19 -8.15 -4.91
CA LEU A 100 10.50 -7.83 -5.49
C LEU A 100 11.38 -9.07 -5.71
N LEU A 101 11.01 -10.20 -5.09
CA LEU A 101 11.67 -11.50 -5.21
C LEU A 101 10.63 -12.63 -5.22
N ASP A 102 11.03 -13.78 -5.76
CA ASP A 102 10.31 -15.04 -5.59
C ASP A 102 10.59 -15.57 -4.17
N THR A 103 9.55 -15.79 -3.38
CA THR A 103 9.70 -16.46 -2.07
C THR A 103 9.57 -17.96 -2.27
N GLU A 104 10.53 -18.73 -1.75
CA GLU A 104 10.58 -20.17 -1.97
C GLU A 104 9.42 -20.92 -1.29
N GLU A 105 9.09 -20.57 -0.05
CA GLU A 105 7.97 -21.16 0.69
C GLU A 105 7.42 -20.21 1.77
N GLY A 106 6.09 -20.15 1.88
CA GLY A 106 5.40 -19.21 2.76
C GLY A 106 5.41 -17.78 2.21
N GLY A 107 5.26 -16.80 3.10
CA GLY A 107 5.31 -15.39 2.73
C GLY A 107 4.08 -14.89 1.95
N GLU A 108 3.02 -15.68 1.79
CA GLU A 108 1.84 -15.27 1.05
C GLU A 108 1.19 -14.02 1.63
N THR A 109 0.60 -13.20 0.77
CA THR A 109 -0.34 -12.16 1.23
C THR A 109 -1.72 -12.79 1.32
N VAL A 110 -2.26 -12.89 2.52
CA VAL A 110 -3.54 -13.56 2.80
C VAL A 110 -4.62 -12.54 3.14
N PHE A 111 -5.85 -12.76 2.66
CA PHE A 111 -7.04 -11.96 2.95
C PHE A 111 -8.04 -12.81 3.76
N PRO A 112 -7.92 -12.86 5.10
CA PRO A 112 -8.63 -13.83 5.95
C PRO A 112 -10.16 -13.69 5.96
N LYS A 113 -10.70 -12.57 5.47
CA LYS A 113 -12.15 -12.32 5.37
C LYS A 113 -12.76 -12.87 4.09
N ILE A 114 -11.96 -13.47 3.21
CA ILE A 114 -12.40 -13.98 1.92
C ILE A 114 -11.97 -15.44 1.81
N PRO A 115 -12.87 -16.39 1.55
CA PRO A 115 -12.51 -17.80 1.39
C PRO A 115 -11.65 -18.02 0.14
N ALA A 116 -10.85 -19.09 0.15
CA ALA A 116 -10.12 -19.51 -1.03
C ALA A 116 -11.11 -19.78 -2.20
N PRO A 117 -10.84 -19.31 -3.43
CA PRO A 117 -11.78 -19.44 -4.55
C PRO A 117 -12.23 -20.88 -4.84
N ASN A 118 -11.36 -21.86 -4.59
CA ASN A 118 -11.62 -23.29 -4.80
C ASN A 118 -11.71 -24.07 -3.48
N GLY A 119 -11.96 -23.39 -2.36
CA GLY A 119 -11.99 -23.96 -1.00
C GLY A 119 -10.61 -24.25 -0.40
N ILE A 120 -9.65 -24.70 -1.21
CA ILE A 120 -8.26 -24.96 -0.80
C ILE A 120 -7.25 -24.44 -1.82
N ASN A 121 -6.24 -23.72 -1.34
CA ASN A 121 -5.09 -23.29 -2.13
C ASN A 121 -3.98 -24.35 -2.06
N VAL A 122 -4.00 -25.32 -2.99
CA VAL A 122 -2.99 -26.39 -3.02
C VAL A 122 -1.58 -25.81 -3.16
N GLY A 123 -0.67 -26.24 -2.29
CA GLY A 123 0.73 -25.81 -2.28
C GLY A 123 0.97 -24.44 -1.63
N PHE A 124 -0.03 -23.82 -1.00
CA PHE A 124 0.16 -22.66 -0.12
C PHE A 124 0.46 -23.14 1.31
N SER A 125 1.05 -22.28 2.12
CA SER A 125 1.27 -22.53 3.54
C SER A 125 -0.06 -22.71 4.29
N GLU A 126 -0.03 -23.36 5.47
CA GLU A 126 -1.23 -23.54 6.29
C GLU A 126 -1.92 -22.20 6.64
N CYS A 127 -1.14 -21.12 6.78
CA CYS A 127 -1.66 -19.76 7.00
C CYS A 127 -2.57 -19.26 5.86
N ALA A 128 -2.30 -19.65 4.61
CA ALA A 128 -2.98 -19.15 3.42
C ALA A 128 -3.91 -20.20 2.78
N LYS A 129 -3.98 -21.41 3.34
CA LYS A 129 -4.61 -22.59 2.72
C LYS A 129 -6.09 -22.44 2.40
N TYR A 130 -6.85 -21.77 3.26
CA TYR A 130 -8.33 -21.72 3.19
C TYR A 130 -8.91 -20.34 2.86
N ASN A 131 -8.05 -19.33 2.68
CA ASN A 131 -8.46 -17.94 2.42
C ASN A 131 -7.93 -17.48 1.07
N LEU A 132 -8.50 -16.42 0.49
CA LEU A 132 -7.92 -15.77 -0.68
C LEU A 132 -6.48 -15.36 -0.34
N ALA A 133 -5.52 -15.76 -1.16
CA ALA A 133 -4.12 -15.48 -0.92
C ALA A 133 -3.35 -15.38 -2.24
N VAL A 134 -2.22 -14.67 -2.20
CA VAL A 134 -1.34 -14.49 -3.34
C VAL A 134 0.09 -14.87 -2.94
N LYS A 135 0.72 -15.74 -3.74
CA LYS A 135 2.12 -16.13 -3.56
C LYS A 135 3.05 -15.01 -4.04
N PRO A 136 4.14 -14.72 -3.31
CA PRO A 136 5.13 -13.76 -3.76
C PRO A 136 5.88 -14.28 -4.98
N ARG A 137 5.69 -13.62 -6.13
CA ARG A 137 6.39 -13.90 -7.37
C ARG A 137 7.01 -12.62 -7.89
N LYS A 138 8.28 -12.66 -8.23
CA LYS A 138 9.04 -11.45 -8.60
C LYS A 138 8.38 -10.74 -9.78
N GLY A 139 8.09 -9.46 -9.58
CA GLY A 139 7.49 -8.59 -10.59
C GLY A 139 5.96 -8.52 -10.54
N ASP A 140 5.30 -9.46 -9.86
CA ASP A 140 3.85 -9.40 -9.65
C ASP A 140 3.48 -8.27 -8.68
N ALA A 141 2.32 -7.68 -8.90
CA ALA A 141 1.72 -6.69 -8.02
C ALA A 141 0.24 -7.01 -7.80
N ILE A 142 -0.25 -6.75 -6.59
CA ILE A 142 -1.66 -6.84 -6.25
C ILE A 142 -2.20 -5.46 -5.89
N LEU A 143 -3.40 -5.16 -6.38
CA LEU A 143 -4.17 -3.97 -6.04
C LEU A 143 -5.40 -4.41 -5.24
N PHE A 144 -5.61 -3.79 -4.09
CA PHE A 144 -6.84 -3.97 -3.31
C PHE A 144 -7.28 -2.65 -2.69
N HIS A 145 -8.59 -2.51 -2.54
CA HIS A 145 -9.22 -1.28 -2.08
C HIS A 145 -9.55 -1.39 -0.60
N SER A 146 -9.14 -0.39 0.16
CA SER A 146 -9.48 -0.21 1.57
C SER A 146 -10.78 0.55 1.77
N MET A 147 -11.31 1.14 0.69
CA MET A 147 -12.60 1.82 0.64
C MET A 147 -13.42 1.34 -0.56
N LYS A 148 -14.74 1.27 -0.39
CA LYS A 148 -15.71 1.03 -1.47
C LYS A 148 -15.94 2.31 -2.28
N ASN A 149 -16.58 2.18 -3.44
CA ASN A 149 -16.91 3.32 -4.31
C ASN A 149 -17.87 4.33 -3.68
N ASN A 150 -18.64 3.93 -2.65
CA ASN A 150 -19.52 4.81 -1.89
C ASN A 150 -18.81 5.51 -0.72
N GLY A 151 -17.49 5.32 -0.57
CA GLY A 151 -16.68 5.91 0.50
C GLY A 151 -16.67 5.14 1.82
N GLU A 152 -17.42 4.04 1.95
CA GLU A 152 -17.36 3.18 3.13
C GLU A 152 -16.05 2.41 3.20
N LEU A 153 -15.57 2.15 4.42
CA LEU A 153 -14.40 1.29 4.65
C LEU A 153 -14.71 -0.16 4.26
N GLU A 154 -13.75 -0.84 3.66
CA GLU A 154 -13.91 -2.22 3.19
C GLU A 154 -13.20 -3.20 4.13
N GLU A 155 -13.95 -3.80 5.06
CA GLU A 155 -13.39 -4.77 6.02
C GLU A 155 -12.82 -6.03 5.37
N ARG A 156 -13.30 -6.41 4.17
CA ARG A 156 -12.75 -7.54 3.42
C ARG A 156 -11.34 -7.28 2.88
N SER A 157 -10.88 -6.03 2.93
CA SER A 157 -9.49 -5.64 2.63
C SER A 157 -8.50 -6.00 3.75
N MET A 158 -9.00 -6.54 4.87
CA MET A 158 -8.15 -7.10 5.91
C MET A 158 -7.19 -8.11 5.29
N HIS A 159 -5.89 -7.94 5.54
CA HIS A 159 -4.84 -8.73 4.95
C HIS A 159 -3.65 -8.87 5.89
N GLY A 160 -2.83 -9.90 5.67
CA GLY A 160 -1.60 -10.14 6.41
C GLY A 160 -0.52 -10.74 5.52
N ALA A 161 0.70 -10.78 6.05
CA ALA A 161 1.81 -11.52 5.45
C ALA A 161 2.04 -12.79 6.26
N CYS A 162 1.74 -13.95 5.65
CA CYS A 162 2.04 -15.24 6.24
C CYS A 162 3.54 -15.37 6.54
N PRO A 163 3.93 -16.16 7.56
CA PRO A 163 5.34 -16.41 7.86
C PRO A 163 6.10 -16.91 6.64
N VAL A 164 7.32 -16.42 6.43
CA VAL A 164 8.24 -17.02 5.45
C VAL A 164 8.77 -18.33 6.04
N ILE A 165 8.61 -19.44 5.33
CA ILE A 165 9.07 -20.76 5.77
C ILE A 165 10.47 -21.03 5.22
N ARG A 166 10.72 -20.67 3.95
CA ARG A 166 12.02 -20.81 3.29
C ARG A 166 12.29 -19.65 2.33
N GLY A 167 13.56 -19.24 2.24
CA GLY A 167 14.01 -18.09 1.46
C GLY A 167 13.77 -16.77 2.20
N GLU A 168 13.55 -15.71 1.43
CA GLU A 168 13.16 -14.39 1.93
C GLU A 168 12.00 -13.84 1.08
N LYS A 169 11.23 -12.93 1.66
CA LYS A 169 10.25 -12.12 0.94
C LYS A 169 10.70 -10.68 0.95
N PHE A 170 10.80 -10.09 -0.25
CA PHE A 170 10.85 -8.65 -0.39
C PHE A 170 9.56 -8.15 -1.03
N SER A 171 8.97 -7.13 -0.44
CA SER A 171 7.80 -6.46 -1.00
C SER A 171 7.97 -4.95 -0.98
N MET A 172 7.25 -4.27 -1.88
CA MET A 172 7.16 -2.83 -1.91
C MET A 172 5.69 -2.41 -1.90
N THR A 173 5.32 -1.50 -1.01
CA THR A 173 3.95 -1.05 -0.81
C THR A 173 3.82 0.41 -1.23
N LYS A 174 2.77 0.71 -1.98
CA LYS A 174 2.28 2.07 -2.25
C LYS A 174 0.88 2.19 -1.67
N TRP A 175 0.71 3.08 -0.70
CA TRP A 175 -0.60 3.47 -0.21
C TRP A 175 -1.09 4.69 -0.98
N ILE A 176 -2.37 4.66 -1.37
CA ILE A 176 -3.02 5.72 -2.14
C ILE A 176 -4.17 6.26 -1.31
N HIS A 177 -4.14 7.56 -1.03
CA HIS A 177 -5.18 8.27 -0.30
C HIS A 177 -6.36 8.64 -1.20
N ALA A 178 -7.52 8.90 -0.58
CA ALA A 178 -8.72 9.34 -1.29
C ALA A 178 -8.54 10.71 -1.99
N THR A 179 -7.64 11.55 -1.48
CA THR A 179 -7.35 12.89 -2.00
C THR A 179 -5.85 13.18 -1.95
N HIS A 180 -5.46 14.43 -2.20
CA HIS A 180 -4.07 14.89 -2.23
C HIS A 180 -3.33 14.62 -0.91
N TYR A 181 -2.24 13.88 -0.98
CA TYR A 181 -1.36 13.58 0.16
C TYR A 181 -0.18 14.56 0.15
N ASP A 182 -0.26 15.56 1.03
CA ASP A 182 0.64 16.71 1.08
C ASP A 182 1.89 16.39 1.89
N MET A 183 3.05 16.49 1.25
CA MET A 183 4.36 16.22 1.86
C MET A 183 5.36 17.35 1.62
N ASN A 184 4.91 18.47 1.03
CA ASN A 184 5.74 19.56 0.55
C ASN A 184 6.89 19.11 -0.37
N ASP A 185 6.57 18.33 -1.39
CA ASP A 185 7.48 17.76 -2.39
C ASP A 185 7.07 18.08 -3.84
N ILE A 186 7.73 17.45 -4.82
CA ILE A 186 7.49 17.66 -6.26
C ILE A 186 6.07 17.32 -6.70
N TYR A 187 5.36 16.43 -5.98
CA TYR A 187 4.01 16.03 -6.33
C TYR A 187 2.97 17.04 -5.86
N ASP A 188 3.28 17.81 -4.80
CA ASP A 188 2.47 18.96 -4.39
C ASP A 188 2.48 20.05 -5.47
N GLU A 189 3.62 20.26 -6.15
CA GLU A 189 3.71 21.16 -7.29
C GLU A 189 2.82 20.69 -8.45
N ARG A 190 2.86 19.39 -8.80
CA ARG A 190 1.98 18.82 -9.83
C ARG A 190 0.51 18.96 -9.48
N TYR A 191 0.15 18.81 -8.20
CA TYR A 191 -1.21 19.04 -7.74
C TYR A 191 -1.63 20.51 -7.92
N ARG A 192 -0.76 21.47 -7.57
CA ARG A 192 -1.03 22.91 -7.79
C ARG A 192 -1.21 23.24 -9.27
N GLU A 193 -0.35 22.73 -10.14
CA GLU A 193 -0.47 22.89 -11.59
C GLU A 193 -1.78 22.29 -12.13
N TYR A 194 -2.13 21.08 -11.67
CA TYR A 194 -3.40 20.45 -12.01
C TYR A 194 -4.58 21.34 -11.61
N LYS A 195 -4.59 21.87 -10.38
CA LYS A 195 -5.64 22.77 -9.87
C LYS A 195 -5.76 24.05 -10.69
N LEU A 196 -4.63 24.64 -11.12
CA LEU A 196 -4.63 25.81 -12.01
C LEU A 196 -5.24 25.46 -13.37
N ARG A 197 -4.94 24.29 -13.93
CA ARG A 197 -5.45 23.85 -15.24
C ARG A 197 -6.95 23.60 -15.24
N ILE A 198 -7.49 22.98 -14.20
CA ILE A 198 -8.93 22.61 -14.14
C ILE A 198 -9.83 23.73 -13.61
N GLY A 199 -9.25 24.85 -13.17
CA GLY A 199 -9.94 25.93 -12.48
C GLY A 199 -10.48 25.52 -11.10
N THR A 200 -11.02 26.50 -10.39
CA THR A 200 -11.84 26.29 -9.20
C THR A 200 -13.31 26.11 -9.58
N ASN A 201 -14.14 25.54 -8.71
CA ASN A 201 -15.60 25.49 -8.97
C ASN A 201 -16.21 26.90 -9.15
N SER A 202 -15.55 27.96 -8.65
CA SER A 202 -15.93 29.36 -8.89
C SER A 202 -15.62 29.88 -10.30
N ASP A 203 -14.79 29.19 -11.07
CA ASP A 203 -14.45 29.57 -12.46
C ASP A 203 -15.41 28.93 -13.49
N ARG A 204 -16.28 28.01 -13.04
CA ARG A 204 -17.32 27.39 -13.87
C ARG A 204 -18.61 28.17 -13.70
N THR A 205 -18.72 29.32 -14.36
CA THR A 205 -20.01 30.01 -14.49
C THR A 205 -20.99 29.10 -15.25
N PRO A 206 -22.22 28.88 -14.74
CA PRO A 206 -23.30 28.32 -15.54
C PRO A 206 -23.81 29.46 -16.44
N GLY A 207 -23.10 29.71 -17.54
CA GLY A 207 -23.36 30.85 -18.41
C GLY A 207 -23.07 30.51 -19.87
N GLY A 208 -23.90 29.63 -20.42
CA GLY A 208 -23.95 29.33 -21.84
C GLY A 208 -25.35 28.83 -22.16
N GLU A 209 -26.26 29.76 -22.44
CA GLU A 209 -27.57 29.46 -23.03
C GLU A 209 -27.36 28.77 -24.38
N LEU A 210 -28.12 27.69 -24.61
CA LEU A 210 -28.31 27.05 -25.91
C LEU A 210 -29.32 27.84 -26.74
#